data_AF-A0A952Z311-F1
#
_entry.id   AF-A0A952Z311-F1
#
_cell.length_a   1.000
_cell.length_b   1.000
_cell.length_c   1.000
_cell.angle_alpha   90.00
_cell.angle_beta   90.00
_cell.angle_gamma   90.00
#
_symmetry.space_group_name_H-M   'P 1'
#
loop_
_entity.id
_entity.type
_entity.pdbx_description
1 polymer ?
#
loop_
_entity_poly.entity_id
_entity_poly.type
_entity_poly.pdbx_seq_one_letter_code
_entity_poly.pdbx_strand_id
1 'polypeptide(L)' 'MKRFFLLIQILALLTPITVFFGYIIIDDGDQFTAEHYMITAISALPFCIALLVKFLMSGVDKKSD' A
#
# COMPACT_ATOMS: atom_id res chain seq x y z
N MET A 1 4.41 18.23 6.29
CA MET A 1 4.62 17.12 5.34
C MET A 1 4.77 15.75 5.99
N LYS A 2 5.67 15.53 6.96
CA LYS A 2 5.92 14.19 7.56
C LYS A 2 4.67 13.41 8.01
N ARG A 3 3.73 14.03 8.73
CA ARG A 3 2.48 13.38 9.20
C ARG A 3 1.52 13.03 8.06
N PHE A 4 1.40 13.91 7.07
CA PHE A 4 0.57 13.69 5.88
C PHE A 4 1.13 12.52 5.05
N PHE A 5 2.44 12.44 4.90
CA PHE A 5 3.09 11.34 4.21
C PHE A 5 2.88 10.00 4.94
N LEU A 6 2.97 10.00 6.28
CA LEU A 6 2.66 8.83 7.10
C LEU A 6 1.21 8.39 6.91
N LEU A 7 0.26 9.33 6.86
CA LEU A 7 -1.15 9.02 6.57
C LEU A 7 -1.30 8.33 5.21
N ILE A 8 -0.68 8.84 4.16
CA ILE A 8 -0.70 8.22 2.83
C ILE A 8 -0.15 6.78 2.88
N GLN A 9 0.97 6.57 3.59
CA GLN A 9 1.56 5.24 3.76
C GLN A 9 0.61 4.28 4.46
N ILE A 10 -0.04 4.72 5.54
CA ILE A 10 -1.01 3.89 6.27
C ILE A 10 -2.20 3.54 5.38
N LEU A 11 -2.79 4.52 4.69
CA LEU A 11 -3.93 4.29 3.81
C LEU A 11 -3.59 3.35 2.66
N ALA A 12 -2.42 3.53 2.05
CA ALA A 12 -1.95 2.68 0.96
C ALA A 12 -1.61 1.26 1.41
N LEU A 13 -1.18 1.07 2.67
CA LEU A 13 -0.96 -0.25 3.26
C LEU A 13 -2.29 -0.94 3.63
N LEU A 14 -3.30 -0.17 4.05
CA LEU A 14 -4.62 -0.71 4.35
C LEU A 14 -5.31 -1.26 3.10
N THR A 15 -5.03 -0.71 1.91
CA THR A 15 -5.62 -1.19 0.65
C THR A 15 -5.42 -2.69 0.40
N PRO A 16 -4.19 -3.25 0.33
CA PRO A 16 -4.00 -4.68 0.11
C PRO A 16 -4.53 -5.55 1.26
N ILE A 17 -4.51 -5.04 2.51
CA ILE A 17 -5.08 -5.74 3.66
C ILE A 17 -6.60 -5.89 3.47
N THR A 18 -7.29 -4.80 3.14
CA THR A 18 -8.73 -4.80 2.90
C THR A 18 -9.10 -5.64 1.68
N VAL A 19 -8.33 -5.60 0.59
CA VAL A 19 -8.55 -6.45 -0.59
C VAL A 19 -8.46 -7.93 -0.21
N PHE A 20 -7.41 -8.31 0.53
CA PHE A 20 -7.21 -9.68 0.97
C PHE A 20 -8.36 -10.19 1.86
N PHE A 21 -8.72 -9.43 2.90
CA PHE A 21 -9.85 -9.80 3.76
C PHE A 21 -11.19 -9.70 3.04
N GLY A 22 -11.31 -8.84 2.03
CA GLY A 22 -12.48 -8.76 1.16
C GLY A 22 -12.74 -10.09 0.46
N TYR A 23 -11.71 -10.72 -0.11
CA TYR A 23 -11.84 -12.06 -0.68
C TYR A 23 -12.20 -13.11 0.37
N ILE A 24 -11.71 -12.99 1.61
CA ILE A 24 -12.04 -13.95 2.69
C ILE A 24 -13.50 -13.83 3.17
N ILE A 25 -14.04 -12.61 3.18
CA ILE A 25 -15.34 -12.35 3.80
C ILE A 25 -16.48 -12.40 2.78
N ILE A 26 -16.23 -11.97 1.54
CA ILE A 26 -17.27 -11.71 0.54
C ILE A 26 -17.38 -12.85 -0.47
N ASP A 27 -16.31 -13.61 -0.70
CA ASP A 27 -16.32 -14.63 -1.73
C ASP A 27 -16.83 -15.97 -1.20
N ASP A 28 -17.95 -16.42 -1.76
CA ASP A 28 -18.55 -17.74 -1.52
C ASP A 28 -17.80 -18.87 -2.27
N GLY A 29 -16.86 -18.53 -3.16
CA GLY A 29 -16.04 -19.44 -3.95
C GLY A 29 -14.68 -19.79 -3.34
N ASP A 30 -13.73 -20.22 -4.19
CA ASP A 30 -12.36 -20.48 -3.75
C ASP A 30 -11.61 -19.16 -3.54
N GLN A 31 -11.44 -18.81 -2.27
CA GLN A 31 -10.81 -17.56 -1.87
C GLN A 31 -9.30 -17.55 -2.17
N PHE A 32 -8.66 -18.71 -2.32
CA PHE A 32 -7.21 -18.85 -2.42
C PHE A 32 -6.74 -19.13 -3.84
N THR A 33 -7.23 -18.34 -4.80
CA THR A 33 -6.85 -18.42 -6.21
C THR A 33 -5.65 -17.53 -6.54
N ALA A 34 -4.95 -17.87 -7.62
CA ALA A 34 -3.87 -17.05 -8.17
C ALA A 34 -4.34 -15.63 -8.53
N GLU A 35 -5.58 -15.48 -8.98
CA GLU A 35 -6.18 -14.21 -9.37
C GLU A 35 -6.38 -13.29 -8.15
N HIS A 36 -6.90 -13.81 -7.05
CA HIS A 36 -7.06 -13.05 -5.80
C HIS A 36 -5.71 -12.60 -5.25
N TYR A 37 -4.71 -13.48 -5.20
CA TYR A 37 -3.36 -13.11 -4.78
C TYR A 37 -2.72 -12.07 -5.70
N MET A 38 -2.93 -12.18 -7.01
CA MET A 38 -2.43 -11.20 -7.97
C MET A 38 -3.05 -9.82 -7.72
N ILE A 39 -4.36 -9.74 -7.52
CA ILE A 39 -5.04 -8.46 -7.25
C ILE A 39 -4.59 -7.89 -5.89
N THR A 40 -4.48 -8.72 -4.85
CA THR A 40 -3.89 -8.31 -3.57
C THR A 40 -2.48 -7.74 -3.75
N ALA A 41 -1.61 -8.41 -4.51
CA ALA A 41 -0.24 -7.94 -4.75
C ALA A 41 -0.20 -6.61 -5.52
N ILE A 42 -1.00 -6.48 -6.59
CA ILE A 42 -1.10 -5.24 -7.39
C ILE A 42 -1.62 -4.09 -6.52
N SER A 43 -2.57 -4.36 -5.63
CA SER A 43 -3.14 -3.34 -4.75
C SER A 43 -2.16 -2.78 -3.71
N ALA A 44 -0.99 -3.42 -3.51
CA ALA A 44 0.10 -2.87 -2.69
C ALA A 44 0.97 -1.83 -3.44
N LEU A 45 0.80 -1.68 -4.76
CA LEU A 45 1.59 -0.75 -5.58
C LEU A 45 1.56 0.70 -5.07
N PRO A 46 0.42 1.28 -4.63
CA PRO A 46 0.39 2.62 -4.07
C PRO A 46 1.30 2.79 -2.86
N PHE A 47 1.44 1.75 -2.02
CA PHE A 47 2.33 1.79 -0.85
C PHE A 47 3.80 1.81 -1.29
N CYS A 48 4.18 0.97 -2.26
CA CYS A 48 5.51 0.99 -2.84
C CYS A 48 5.86 2.36 -3.44
N ILE A 49 4.92 2.97 -4.19
CA ILE A 49 5.10 4.31 -4.75
C ILE A 49 5.30 5.35 -3.64
N ALA A 50 4.49 5.30 -2.58
CA ALA A 50 4.67 6.20 -1.45
C ALA A 50 6.05 6.03 -0.81
N LEU A 51 6.56 4.81 -0.65
CA LEU A 51 7.91 4.59 -0.12
C LEU A 51 9.00 5.17 -1.04
N LEU A 52 8.87 4.98 -2.36
CA LEU A 52 9.81 5.53 -3.34
C LEU A 52 9.82 7.07 -3.32
N VAL A 53 8.65 7.70 -3.27
CA VAL A 53 8.56 9.16 -3.17
C VAL A 53 9.20 9.66 -1.87
N LYS A 54 8.96 9.00 -0.72
CA LYS A 54 9.64 9.35 0.54
C LYS A 54 11.15 9.24 0.43
N PHE A 55 11.63 8.18 -0.18
CA PHE A 55 13.06 7.94 -0.39
C PHE A 55 13.69 9.09 -1.19
N LEU A 56 13.08 9.45 -2.33
CA LEU A 56 13.52 10.57 -3.16
C LEU A 56 13.50 11.91 -2.40
N MET A 57 12.46 12.15 -1.60
CA MET A 57 12.34 13.38 -0.80
C MET A 57 13.32 13.44 0.38
N SER A 58 13.79 12.30 0.90
CA SER A 58 14.70 12.27 2.07
C SER A 58 16.07 12.93 1.80
N GLY A 59 16.47 13.08 0.54
CA GLY A 59 17.67 13.82 0.14
C GLY A 59 17.47 15.35 0.12
N VAL A 60 16.23 15.83 0.02
CA VAL A 60 15.89 17.26 -0.05
C VAL A 60 15.90 17.89 1.35
N ASP A 61 15.42 17.16 2.37
CA ASP A 61 15.30 17.63 3.74
C ASP A 61 16.65 17.82 4.48
N LYS A 62 17.78 17.38 3.91
CA LYS A 62 19.12 17.48 4.53
C LYS A 62 19.83 18.83 4.31
N LYS A 63 19.23 19.76 3.56
CA LYS A 63 19.89 21.00 3.12
C LYS A 63 19.40 22.27 3.82
N SER A 64 18.63 22.12 4.90
CA SER A 64 18.16 23.22 5.73
C SER A 64 18.71 23.08 7.15
N ASP A 65 19.99 23.37 7.31
CA ASP A 65 20.64 23.81 8.56
C ASP A 65 21.80 24.75 8.18
#